data_AF-A0A0B2AID2-F1
#
_entry.id   AF-A0A0B2AID2-F1
#
_cell.length_a   1.000
_cell.length_b   1.000
_cell.length_c   1.000
_cell.angle_alpha   90.00
_cell.angle_beta   90.00
_cell.angle_gamma   90.00
#
_symmetry.space_group_name_H-M   'P 1'
#
loop_
_entity.id
_entity.type
_entity.pdbx_description
1 polymer ?
#
loop_
_entity_poly.entity_id
_entity_poly.type
_entity_poly.pdbx_seq_one_letter_code
_entity_poly.pdbx_strand_id
1 'polypeptide(L)' 'MATARKRTHPMPTAPEQADRVLTPEQMHELTIDTMASWALEGMEPDRQTIEEINAFLRSGLSASEYLRKLKGD' A
#
# COMPACT_ATOMS: atom_id res chain seq x y z
N MET A 1 33.91 1.01 -39.89
CA MET A 1 33.66 1.06 -38.43
C MET A 1 32.60 2.11 -38.18
N ALA A 2 31.37 1.70 -37.83
CA ALA A 2 30.26 2.61 -37.58
C ALA A 2 29.95 2.62 -36.07
N THR A 3 30.05 3.80 -35.45
CA THR A 3 29.85 4.04 -34.03
C THR A 3 28.35 3.99 -33.68
N ALA A 4 27.95 2.96 -32.94
CA ALA A 4 26.60 2.86 -32.39
C ALA A 4 26.42 3.91 -31.28
N ARG A 5 25.63 4.94 -31.59
CA ARG A 5 25.26 6.04 -30.70
C ARG A 5 24.41 5.48 -29.56
N LYS A 6 25.03 5.25 -28.38
CA LYS A 6 24.33 4.87 -27.15
C LYS A 6 23.31 5.96 -26.82
N ARG A 7 22.02 5.67 -27.03
CA ARG A 7 20.93 6.45 -26.45
C ARG A 7 20.82 6.03 -24.99
N THR A 8 21.54 6.73 -24.11
CA THR A 8 21.19 6.75 -22.70
C THR A 8 19.90 7.56 -22.59
N HIS A 9 18.76 6.89 -22.69
CA HIS A 9 17.54 7.46 -22.14
C HIS A 9 17.79 7.52 -20.63
N PRO A 10 17.85 8.72 -20.00
CA PRO A 10 17.73 8.76 -18.56
C PRO A 10 16.36 8.12 -18.26
N MET A 11 16.34 7.04 -17.48
CA MET A 11 15.11 6.62 -16.84
C MET A 11 14.52 7.88 -16.21
N PRO A 12 13.21 8.16 -16.38
CA PRO A 12 12.59 9.14 -15.51
C PRO A 12 12.87 8.64 -14.10
N THR A 13 13.71 9.36 -13.36
CA THR A 13 13.78 9.26 -11.91
C THR A 13 12.33 9.40 -11.48
N ALA A 14 11.75 8.27 -11.07
CA ALA A 14 10.42 8.27 -10.49
C ALA A 14 10.43 9.41 -9.47
N PRO A 15 9.47 10.35 -9.53
CA PRO A 15 9.44 11.41 -8.54
C PRO A 15 9.48 10.71 -7.19
N GLU A 16 10.47 11.12 -6.39
CA GLU A 16 10.65 10.79 -4.98
C GLU A 16 9.25 10.59 -4.39
N GLN A 17 8.97 9.36 -3.94
CA GLN A 17 7.67 8.98 -3.40
C GLN A 17 7.46 9.80 -2.15
N ALA A 18 6.97 11.03 -2.31
CA ALA A 18 6.41 11.82 -1.25
C ALA A 18 5.44 10.89 -0.53
N ASP A 19 5.57 10.82 0.79
CA ASP A 19 4.66 10.18 1.74
C ASP A 19 3.19 10.44 1.35
N ARG A 20 2.69 9.71 0.36
CA ARG A 20 1.33 9.85 -0.12
C ARG A 20 0.52 9.02 0.85
N VAL A 21 0.07 9.71 1.90
CA VAL A 21 -1.03 9.24 2.73
C VAL A 21 -2.13 8.80 1.77
N LEU A 22 -2.37 7.49 1.72
CA LEU A 22 -3.40 6.93 0.88
C LEU A 22 -4.75 7.51 1.34
N THR A 23 -5.58 7.90 0.38
CA THR A 23 -6.96 8.29 0.68
C THR A 23 -7.70 7.09 1.28
N PRO A 24 -8.81 7.31 2.01
CA PRO A 24 -9.61 6.21 2.55
C PRO A 24 -10.05 5.20 1.49
N GLU A 25 -10.38 5.66 0.28
CA GLU A 25 -10.76 4.82 -0.85
C GLU A 25 -9.57 3.95 -1.34
N GLN A 26 -8.40 4.55 -1.53
CA GLN A 26 -7.19 3.82 -1.92
C GLN A 26 -6.75 2.80 -0.86
N MET A 27 -6.93 3.12 0.42
CA MET A 27 -6.69 2.17 1.51
C MET A 27 -7.65 0.99 1.45
N HIS A 28 -8.92 1.24 1.14
CA HIS A 28 -9.93 0.20 1.02
C HIS A 28 -9.63 -0.74 -0.15
N GLU A 29 -9.29 -0.20 -1.33
CA GLU A 29 -8.87 -0.98 -2.49
C GLU A 29 -7.63 -1.83 -2.19
N LEU A 30 -6.59 -1.24 -1.61
CA LEU A 30 -5.37 -1.96 -1.22
C LEU A 30 -5.66 -3.10 -0.22
N THR A 31 -6.61 -2.88 0.70
CA THR A 31 -7.02 -3.91 1.66
C THR A 31 -7.69 -5.08 0.97
N ILE A 32 -8.58 -4.82 0.01
CA ILE A 32 -9.23 -5.87 -0.81
C ILE A 32 -8.18 -6.64 -1.61
N ASP A 33 -7.27 -5.94 -2.28
CA ASP A 33 -6.22 -6.55 -3.09
C ASP A 33 -5.29 -7.44 -2.25
N THR A 34 -4.96 -6.99 -1.04
CA THR A 34 -4.14 -7.75 -0.10
C THR A 34 -4.87 -9.02 0.35
N MET A 35 -6.15 -8.92 0.75
CA MET A 35 -6.94 -10.07 1.15
C MET A 35 -7.15 -11.07 0.00
N ALA A 36 -7.36 -10.57 -1.22
CA ALA A 36 -7.46 -11.40 -2.41
C ALA A 36 -6.14 -12.13 -2.70
N SER A 37 -5.00 -11.46 -2.55
CA SER A 37 -3.67 -12.06 -2.71
C SER A 37 -3.42 -13.18 -1.70
N TRP A 38 -3.80 -12.98 -0.43
CA TRP A 38 -3.73 -14.03 0.58
C TRP A 38 -4.59 -15.23 0.23
N ALA A 39 -5.83 -15.01 -0.23
CA ALA A 39 -6.70 -16.10 -0.65
C ALA A 39 -6.12 -16.89 -1.84
N LEU A 40 -5.50 -16.21 -2.81
CA LEU A 40 -4.82 -16.86 -3.95
C LEU A 40 -3.60 -17.69 -3.51
N GLU A 41 -2.91 -17.27 -2.46
CA GLU A 41 -1.79 -17.99 -1.86
C GLU A 41 -2.22 -19.07 -0.85
N GLY A 42 -3.53 -19.26 -0.65
CA GLY A 42 -4.08 -20.21 0.32
C GLY A 42 -3.85 -19.81 1.78
N MET A 43 -3.58 -18.52 2.03
CA MET A 43 -3.49 -17.93 3.36
C MET A 43 -4.86 -17.44 3.80
N GLU A 44 -5.33 -17.93 4.95
CA GLU A 44 -6.51 -17.40 5.62
C GLU A 44 -6.08 -16.57 6.84
N PRO A 45 -6.33 -15.26 6.86
CA PRO A 45 -6.11 -14.47 8.06
C PRO A 45 -7.06 -14.95 9.15
N ASP A 46 -6.57 -14.93 10.41
CA ASP A 46 -7.42 -15.28 11.53
C ASP A 46 -8.56 -14.27 11.73
N ARG A 47 -9.56 -14.67 12.52
CA ARG A 47 -10.75 -13.86 12.79
C ARG A 47 -10.38 -12.50 13.40
N GLN A 48 -9.39 -12.46 14.29
CA GLN A 48 -8.98 -11.23 14.95
C GLN A 48 -8.43 -10.23 13.93
N THR A 49 -7.57 -10.69 13.04
CA THR A 49 -7.00 -9.90 11.94
C THR A 49 -8.09 -9.30 11.06
N ILE A 50 -9.10 -10.11 10.70
CA ILE A 50 -10.25 -9.61 9.92
C ILE A 50 -11.04 -8.55 10.69
N GLU A 51 -11.27 -8.74 11.98
CA GLU A 51 -11.99 -7.77 12.82
C GLU A 51 -11.23 -6.45 12.96
N GLU A 52 -9.89 -6.50 13.12
CA GLU A 52 -9.01 -5.33 13.19
C GLU A 52 -8.96 -4.56 11.87
N ILE A 53 -8.84 -5.26 10.73
CA ILE A 53 -8.89 -4.65 9.39
C ILE A 53 -10.23 -3.92 9.20
N ASN A 54 -11.34 -4.58 9.52
CA ASN A 54 -12.67 -3.98 9.40
C ASN A 54 -12.86 -2.79 10.35
N ALA A 55 -12.29 -2.84 11.56
CA ALA A 55 -12.33 -1.72 12.49
C ALA A 55 -11.54 -0.52 11.96
N PHE A 56 -10.37 -0.75 11.38
CA PHE A 56 -9.57 0.28 10.72
C PHE A 56 -10.34 0.90 9.55
N LEU A 57 -10.88 0.09 8.62
CA LEU A 57 -11.63 0.58 7.46
C LEU A 57 -12.86 1.42 7.85
N ARG A 58 -13.60 1.00 8.89
CA ARG A 58 -14.76 1.75 9.40
C ARG A 58 -14.41 3.04 10.12
N SER A 59 -13.19 3.14 10.68
CA SER A 59 -12.80 4.30 11.49
C SER A 59 -12.68 5.59 10.68
N GLY A 60 -12.54 5.48 9.35
CA GLY A 60 -12.28 6.63 8.47
C GLY A 60 -10.92 7.29 8.71
N LEU A 61 -10.08 6.71 9.58
CA LEU A 61 -8.73 7.18 9.84
C LEU A 61 -7.83 6.88 8.64
N SER A 62 -6.91 7.79 8.38
CA SER A 62 -5.75 7.46 7.56
C SER A 62 -4.89 6.38 8.24
N ALA A 63 -4.11 5.64 7.45
CA ALA A 63 -3.15 4.67 7.97
C ALA A 63 -2.18 5.31 8.99
N SER A 64 -1.74 6.55 8.73
CA SER A 64 -0.84 7.31 9.60
C SER A 64 -1.47 7.65 10.95
N GLU A 65 -2.75 7.99 10.98
CA GLU A 65 -3.50 8.25 12.22
C GLU A 65 -3.73 6.99 13.03
N TYR A 66 -4.07 5.89 12.36
CA TYR A 66 -4.21 4.60 13.01
C TYR A 66 -2.88 4.10 13.62
N LEU A 67 -1.78 4.24 12.88
CA LEU A 67 -0.44 3.91 13.37
C LEU A 67 0.00 4.78 14.56
N ARG A 68 -0.32 6.07 14.56
CA ARG A 68 -0.09 6.94 15.74
C ARG A 68 -0.86 6.46 16.96
N LYS A 69 -2.14 6.13 16.78
CA LYS A 69 -2.99 5.61 17.86
C LYS A 69 -2.45 4.28 18.43
N LEU A 70 -1.93 3.41 17.59
CA LEU A 70 -1.28 2.16 18.02
C LEU A 70 0.03 2.38 18.79
N LYS A 71 0.79 3.42 18.42
CA LYS A 71 2.05 3.77 19.11
C LYS A 71 1.85 4.45 20.46
N GLY A 72 0.63 4.89 20.78
CA GLY A 72 0.29 5.51 22.06
C GLY A 72 0.77 6.96 22.21
N ASP A 73 1.01 7.65 21.10
CA ASP A 73 1.26 9.11 21.05
C ASP A 73 -0.03 9.93 21.08
#